data_AF-A0A950F5W8-F1
#
_entry.id   AF-A0A950F5W8-F1
#
_cell.length_a   1.000
_cell.length_b   1.000
_cell.length_c   1.000
_cell.angle_alpha   90.00
_cell.angle_beta   90.00
_cell.angle_gamma   90.00
#
_symmetry.space_group_name_H-M   'P 1'
#
loop_
_entity.id
_entity.type
_entity.pdbx_description
1 polymer ?
#
loop_
_entity_poly.entity_id
_entity_poly.type
_entity_poly.pdbx_seq_one_letter_code
_entity_poly.pdbx_strand_id
1 'polypeptide(L)'
;MNGSGVRSPRACSSRRRAQRRRRRCGRQPSVECLRKVLTFRPSLSMNDYAGLAAALLSGAGIGDLPPLVRPELLDDGRLVEVMPKWRFRTVDLSAVHLGNRHVSRSVRLFRAFAAKMAPTLFPALPT
;
A
#
# COMPACT_ATOMS: atom_id res chain seq x y z
N MET A 1 -45.89 -31.21 -36.94
CA MET A 1 -44.72 -30.81 -37.75
C MET A 1 -44.06 -29.64 -37.06
N ASN A 2 -42.78 -29.83 -36.71
CA ASN A 2 -41.78 -28.82 -36.34
C ASN A 2 -42.01 -28.12 -35.00
N GLY A 3 -41.16 -28.20 -33.98
CA GLY A 3 -39.76 -28.61 -33.94
C GLY A 3 -39.02 -27.67 -32.98
N SER A 4 -38.66 -28.20 -31.82
CA SER A 4 -37.38 -28.01 -31.11
C SER A 4 -36.79 -26.60 -30.94
N GLY A 5 -36.47 -26.21 -29.71
CA GLY A 5 -35.51 -25.12 -29.52
C GLY A 5 -35.25 -24.61 -28.11
N VAL A 6 -35.00 -25.50 -27.14
CA VAL A 6 -34.39 -25.14 -25.85
C VAL A 6 -33.07 -24.39 -26.09
N ARG A 7 -32.92 -23.17 -25.55
CA ARG A 7 -31.61 -22.49 -25.44
C ARG A 7 -31.19 -22.39 -23.98
N SER A 8 -30.34 -23.34 -23.58
CA SER A 8 -29.46 -23.21 -22.41
C SER A 8 -28.24 -22.31 -22.74
N PRO A 9 -27.47 -21.87 -21.74
CA PRO A 9 -26.61 -20.70 -21.80
C PRO A 9 -25.29 -20.98 -22.50
N ARG A 10 -24.81 -20.01 -23.28
CA ARG A 10 -23.45 -20.04 -23.82
C ARG A 10 -22.47 -19.59 -22.76
N ALA A 11 -21.81 -20.56 -22.15
CA ALA A 11 -20.50 -20.37 -21.55
C ALA A 11 -19.40 -20.37 -22.63
N CYS A 12 -18.35 -19.63 -22.34
CA CYS A 12 -16.97 -19.80 -22.80
C CYS A 12 -16.62 -19.45 -24.26
N SER A 13 -16.03 -18.26 -24.43
CA SER A 13 -14.77 -18.01 -25.15
C SER A 13 -14.69 -16.49 -25.34
N SER A 14 -13.67 -15.77 -24.89
CA SER A 14 -12.30 -16.00 -25.28
C SER A 14 -11.44 -14.86 -24.69
N ARG A 15 -10.24 -15.26 -24.25
CA ARG A 15 -8.98 -14.55 -24.56
C ARG A 15 -8.79 -13.16 -23.94
N ARG A 16 -8.10 -13.21 -22.80
CA ARG A 16 -6.73 -12.69 -22.66
C ARG A 16 -6.50 -11.27 -23.22
N ARG A 17 -6.70 -10.27 -22.37
CA ARG A 17 -5.76 -9.14 -22.29
C ARG A 17 -5.40 -8.87 -20.83
N ALA A 18 -4.69 -9.84 -20.25
CA ALA A 18 -3.86 -9.60 -19.08
C ALA A 18 -2.76 -8.62 -19.52
N GLN A 19 -3.05 -7.32 -19.41
CA GLN A 19 -2.09 -6.25 -19.60
C GLN A 19 -1.02 -6.41 -18.53
N ARG A 20 0.03 -7.14 -18.92
CA ARG A 20 1.36 -7.16 -18.29
C ARG A 20 1.88 -5.73 -18.26
N ARG A 21 1.43 -4.93 -17.30
CA ARG A 21 2.21 -3.79 -16.84
C ARG A 21 3.31 -4.34 -15.94
N ARG A 22 4.38 -4.84 -16.58
CA ARG A 22 5.72 -4.92 -15.97
C ARG A 22 6.11 -3.49 -15.60
N ARG A 23 5.59 -2.97 -14.48
CA ARG A 23 6.06 -1.70 -13.93
C ARG A 23 7.36 -2.02 -13.23
N ARG A 24 8.43 -1.49 -13.83
CA ARG A 24 9.82 -1.49 -13.39
C ARG A 24 9.92 -1.65 -11.87
N CYS A 25 10.43 -2.80 -11.45
CA CYS A 25 11.08 -2.93 -10.15
C CYS A 25 12.17 -1.85 -10.10
N GLY A 26 12.10 -0.99 -9.10
CA GLY A 26 13.10 0.05 -8.87
C GLY A 26 14.50 -0.54 -8.83
N ARG A 27 15.45 0.24 -9.33
CA ARG A 27 16.85 -0.08 -9.56
C ARG A 27 17.59 -0.42 -8.26
N GLN A 28 17.60 -1.69 -7.85
CA GLN A 28 18.60 -2.28 -6.93
C GLN A 28 18.94 -3.72 -7.40
N PRO A 29 20.20 -4.18 -7.25
CA PRO A 29 20.66 -5.44 -7.83
C PRO A 29 20.25 -6.66 -6.98
N SER A 30 19.75 -7.69 -7.67
CA SER A 30 19.77 -9.12 -7.31
C SER A 30 19.14 -9.61 -5.99
N VAL A 31 17.87 -9.31 -5.74
CA VAL A 31 17.00 -10.23 -4.98
C VAL A 31 15.73 -10.50 -5.77
N GLU A 32 15.53 -11.76 -6.15
CA GLU A 32 14.26 -12.21 -6.74
C GLU A 32 13.17 -12.07 -5.67
N CYS A 33 12.43 -10.95 -5.74
CA CYS A 33 11.37 -10.65 -4.80
C CYS A 33 10.16 -11.55 -5.10
N LEU A 34 10.19 -12.77 -4.57
CA LEU A 34 9.11 -13.72 -4.70
C LEU A 34 7.91 -13.22 -3.89
N ARG A 35 6.86 -12.80 -4.59
CA ARG A 35 5.60 -12.42 -3.95
C ARG A 35 4.97 -13.66 -3.30
N LYS A 36 4.84 -13.63 -1.98
CA LYS A 36 4.07 -14.61 -1.21
C LYS A 36 2.84 -13.95 -0.60
N VAL A 37 1.73 -14.68 -0.57
CA VAL A 37 0.50 -14.28 0.11
C VAL A 37 0.36 -15.18 1.33
N LEU A 38 0.21 -14.57 2.51
CA LEU A 38 -0.02 -15.29 3.75
C LEU A 38 -1.51 -15.20 4.09
N THR A 39 -2.13 -16.35 4.33
CA THR A 39 -3.50 -16.43 4.81
C THR A 39 -3.47 -16.77 6.29
N PHE A 40 -4.09 -15.93 7.12
CA PHE A 40 -4.20 -16.14 8.56
C PHE A 40 -5.55 -15.60 9.06
N ARG A 41 -5.94 -15.99 10.28
CA ARG A 41 -7.11 -15.41 10.96
C ARG A 41 -6.64 -14.36 11.96
N PRO A 42 -6.88 -13.06 11.71
CA PRO A 42 -6.51 -12.02 12.67
C PRO A 42 -7.37 -12.14 13.94
N SER A 43 -6.76 -12.00 15.10
CA SER A 43 -7.46 -11.84 16.38
C SER A 43 -8.02 -10.43 16.56
N LEU A 44 -7.37 -9.44 15.94
CA LEU A 44 -7.75 -8.03 15.93
C LEU A 44 -7.55 -7.46 14.53
N SER A 45 -8.51 -6.66 14.05
CA SER A 45 -8.44 -5.96 12.78
C SER A 45 -8.80 -4.50 12.98
N MET A 46 -7.99 -3.59 12.45
CA MET A 46 -8.17 -2.16 12.59
C MET A 46 -7.84 -1.46 11.28
N ASN A 47 -8.59 -0.41 10.96
CA ASN A 47 -8.45 0.33 9.70
C ASN A 47 -7.52 1.53 9.79
N ASP A 48 -6.99 1.82 10.98
CA ASP A 48 -6.13 2.98 11.23
C ASP A 48 -4.88 2.57 12.03
N TYR A 49 -3.76 3.21 11.70
CA TYR A 49 -2.47 2.88 12.28
C TYR A 49 -2.28 3.45 13.70
N ALA A 50 -2.96 4.54 14.08
CA ALA A 50 -2.82 5.07 15.44
C ALA A 50 -3.46 4.12 16.46
N GLY A 51 -4.64 3.59 16.14
CA GLY A 51 -5.26 2.52 16.93
C GLY A 51 -4.40 1.26 16.95
N LEU A 52 -3.86 0.85 15.79
CA LEU A 52 -3.02 -0.35 15.70
C LEU A 52 -1.76 -0.23 16.55
N ALA A 53 -1.10 0.94 16.54
CA ALA A 53 0.07 1.20 17.37
C ALA A 53 -0.25 1.03 18.87
N ALA A 54 -1.40 1.54 19.34
CA ALA A 54 -1.81 1.36 20.73
C ALA A 54 -2.03 -0.12 21.09
N ALA A 55 -2.66 -0.89 20.20
CA ALA A 55 -2.86 -2.33 20.40
C ALA A 55 -1.54 -3.13 20.38
N LEU A 56 -0.59 -2.75 19.52
CA LEU A 56 0.74 -3.37 19.48
C LEU A 56 1.51 -3.09 20.77
N LEU A 57 1.45 -1.85 21.26
CA LEU A 57 2.07 -1.47 22.54
C LEU A 57 1.45 -2.18 23.74
N SER A 58 0.19 -2.57 23.67
CA SER A 58 -0.45 -3.39 24.71
C SER A 58 -0.16 -4.89 24.58
N GLY A 59 0.68 -5.30 23.62
CA GLY A 59 1.03 -6.71 23.41
C GLY A 59 -0.05 -7.53 22.70
N ALA A 60 -0.93 -6.92 21.90
CA ALA A 60 -1.98 -7.63 21.18
C ALA A 60 -1.46 -8.58 20.07
N GLY A 61 -0.15 -8.53 19.77
CA GLY A 61 0.52 -9.45 18.86
C GLY A 61 1.45 -8.75 17.87
N ILE A 62 1.52 -9.30 16.65
CA ILE A 62 2.31 -8.79 15.53
C ILE A 62 1.37 -8.08 14.55
N GLY A 63 1.76 -6.91 14.04
CA GLY A 63 0.98 -6.14 13.08
C GLY A 63 1.85 -5.35 12.11
N ASP A 64 1.21 -4.81 11.07
CA ASP A 64 1.86 -3.95 10.08
C ASP A 64 1.80 -2.49 10.52
N LEU A 65 2.90 -2.00 11.09
CA LEU A 65 3.03 -0.58 11.41
C LEU A 65 4.10 0.04 10.50
N PRO A 66 3.73 0.88 9.52
CA PRO A 66 4.70 1.62 8.75
C PRO A 66 5.51 2.53 9.68
N PRO A 67 6.85 2.57 9.54
CA PRO A 67 7.71 3.44 10.36
C PRO A 67 7.38 4.93 10.20
N LEU A 68 6.60 5.28 9.17
CA LEU A 68 6.08 6.62 8.93
C LEU A 68 5.14 7.14 10.03
N VAL A 69 4.39 6.24 10.68
CA VAL A 69 3.29 6.66 11.57
C VAL A 69 3.81 7.05 12.95
N ARG A 70 4.75 6.27 13.48
CA ARG A 70 5.30 6.39 14.83
C ARG A 70 6.77 5.90 14.86
N PRO A 71 7.70 6.59 14.19
CA PRO A 71 9.10 6.16 14.12
C PRO A 71 9.73 5.98 15.51
N GLU A 72 9.34 6.83 16.46
CA GLU A 72 9.87 6.83 17.81
C GLU A 72 9.59 5.51 18.56
N LEU A 73 8.55 4.77 18.21
CA LEU A 73 8.25 3.49 18.87
C LEU A 73 9.27 2.41 18.52
N LEU A 74 9.87 2.49 17.33
CA LEU A 74 10.96 1.61 16.91
C LEU A 74 12.29 2.10 17.48
N ASP A 75 12.54 3.42 17.43
CA ASP A 75 13.78 4.02 17.94
C ASP A 75 13.94 3.81 19.45
N ASP A 76 12.85 3.95 20.22
CA ASP A 76 12.83 3.71 21.67
C ASP A 76 12.87 2.21 22.03
N GLY A 77 12.86 1.31 21.04
CA GLY A 77 12.84 -0.15 21.25
C GLY A 77 11.53 -0.69 21.86
N ARG A 78 10.47 0.13 21.90
CA ARG A 78 9.14 -0.26 22.42
C ARG A 78 8.43 -1.22 21.48
N LEU A 79 8.75 -1.14 20.18
CA LEU A 79 8.37 -2.09 19.15
C LEU A 79 9.64 -2.61 18.48
N VAL A 80 9.61 -3.86 18.03
CA VAL A 80 10.74 -4.50 17.35
C VAL A 80 10.28 -5.01 15.99
N GLU A 81 11.10 -4.80 14.96
CA GLU A 81 10.84 -5.33 13.63
C GLU A 81 10.92 -6.86 13.65
N VAL A 82 9.81 -7.50 13.29
CA VAL A 82 9.75 -8.95 13.08
C VAL A 82 9.86 -9.27 11.60
N MET A 83 10.53 -10.37 11.27
CA MET A 83 10.69 -10.86 9.89
C MET A 83 11.44 -9.89 8.94
N PRO A 84 12.67 -9.45 9.24
CA PRO A 84 13.39 -8.42 8.45
C PRO A 84 13.70 -8.81 6.99
N LYS A 85 13.64 -10.12 6.67
CA LYS A 85 13.79 -10.62 5.29
C LYS A 85 12.53 -10.43 4.44
N TRP A 86 11.41 -10.05 5.05
CA TRP A 86 10.14 -9.85 4.41
C TRP A 86 9.86 -8.36 4.32
N ARG A 87 9.47 -7.90 3.13
CA ARG A 87 9.14 -6.49 2.89
C ARG A 87 7.72 -6.40 2.35
N PHE A 88 6.95 -5.50 2.93
CA PHE A 88 5.68 -5.08 2.34
C PHE A 88 5.95 -4.33 1.04
N ARG A 89 4.94 -4.30 0.18
CA ARG A 89 5.00 -3.52 -1.05
C ARG A 89 5.12 -2.03 -0.68
N THR A 90 6.08 -1.33 -1.29
CA THR A 90 6.18 0.12 -1.18
C THR A 90 4.92 0.79 -1.74
N VAL A 91 4.42 1.80 -1.02
CA VAL A 91 3.26 2.59 -1.41
C VAL A 91 3.73 4.01 -1.69
N ASP A 92 3.28 4.58 -2.81
CA ASP A 92 3.62 5.94 -3.18
C ASP A 92 2.73 6.93 -2.40
N LEU A 93 3.35 7.87 -1.67
CA LEU A 93 2.62 8.96 -1.01
C LEU A 93 2.35 10.07 -2.03
N SER A 94 1.08 10.42 -2.22
CA SER A 94 0.66 11.41 -3.21
C SER A 94 -0.15 12.53 -2.56
N ALA A 95 0.20 13.78 -2.86
CA ALA A 95 -0.65 14.94 -2.54
C ALA A 95 -1.65 15.16 -3.68
N VAL A 96 -2.91 14.76 -3.46
CA VAL A 96 -3.98 14.83 -4.47
C VAL A 96 -4.91 16.01 -4.17
N HIS A 97 -5.29 16.75 -5.22
CA HIS A 97 -6.31 17.80 -5.14
C HIS A 97 -7.30 17.62 -6.29
N LEU A 98 -8.57 18.00 -6.07
CA LEU A 98 -9.58 18.04 -7.14
C LEU A 98 -9.41 19.33 -7.96
N GLY A 99 -9.38 19.22 -9.29
CA GLY A 99 -9.55 20.34 -10.21
C GLY A 99 -8.31 20.70 -11.04
N ASN A 100 -8.50 20.77 -12.36
CA ASN A 100 -7.50 21.20 -13.35
C ASN A 100 -7.65 22.66 -13.81
N ARG A 101 -8.74 23.36 -13.42
CA ARG A 101 -8.90 24.79 -13.69
C ARG A 101 -9.04 25.54 -12.36
N HIS A 102 -8.17 26.53 -12.16
CA HIS A 102 -8.12 27.44 -11.01
C HIS A 102 -7.84 26.78 -9.65
N VAL A 103 -6.70 26.09 -9.52
CA VAL A 103 -6.15 25.75 -8.18
C VAL A 103 -5.95 27.05 -7.40
N SER A 104 -6.56 27.18 -6.22
CA SER A 104 -6.43 28.38 -5.39
C SER A 104 -4.97 28.67 -5.04
N ARG A 105 -4.64 29.95 -4.82
CA ARG A 105 -3.27 30.36 -4.45
C ARG A 105 -2.79 29.60 -3.20
N SER A 106 -3.67 29.42 -2.21
CA SER A 106 -3.37 28.71 -0.97
C SER A 106 -3.01 27.24 -1.21
N VAL A 107 -3.73 26.53 -2.08
CA VAL A 107 -3.41 25.13 -2.40
C VAL A 107 -2.08 25.01 -3.14
N ARG A 108 -1.77 25.94 -4.07
CA ARG A 108 -0.46 25.96 -4.75
C ARG A 108 0.68 26.20 -3.77
N LEU A 109 0.53 27.16 -2.87
CA LEU A 109 1.51 27.47 -1.84
C LEU A 109 1.69 26.30 -0.88
N PHE A 110 0.59 25.69 -0.43
CA PHE A 110 0.65 24.51 0.42
C PHE A 110 1.34 23.33 -0.27
N ARG A 111 1.04 23.06 -1.55
CA ARG A 111 1.71 22.00 -2.31
C ARG A 111 3.21 22.26 -2.43
N ALA A 112 3.62 23.49 -2.74
CA ALA A 112 5.02 23.88 -2.83
C ALA A 112 5.73 23.75 -1.47
N PHE A 113 5.06 24.17 -0.40
CA PHE A 113 5.55 24.02 0.97
C PHE A 113 5.68 22.56 1.38
N ALA A 114 4.65 21.75 1.17
CA ALA A 114 4.65 20.32 1.48
C ALA A 114 5.75 19.57 0.70
N ALA A 115 5.95 19.89 -0.59
CA ALA A 115 7.03 19.32 -1.38
C ALA A 115 8.41 19.70 -0.83
N LYS A 116 8.57 20.92 -0.31
CA LYS A 116 9.81 21.37 0.35
C LYS A 116 10.04 20.69 1.70
N MET A 117 8.97 20.44 2.46
CA MET A 117 9.04 19.86 3.81
C MET A 117 9.11 18.32 3.82
N ALA A 118 8.62 17.65 2.78
CA ALA A 118 8.55 16.19 2.73
C ALA A 118 9.89 15.50 3.02
N PRO A 119 11.05 15.93 2.48
CA PRO A 119 12.35 15.32 2.81
C PRO A 119 12.76 15.49 4.28
N THR A 120 12.35 16.58 4.94
CA THR A 120 12.66 16.85 6.34
C THR A 120 11.84 15.96 7.27
N LEU A 121 10.55 15.79 6.97
CA LEU A 121 9.66 14.94 7.76
C LEU A 121 9.95 13.45 7.55
N PHE A 122 10.43 13.10 6.36
CA PHE A 122 10.61 11.72 5.94
C PHE A 122 11.99 11.53 5.30
N PRO A 123 13.08 11.57 6.09
CA PRO A 123 14.45 11.50 5.58
C PRO A 123 14.78 10.17 4.88
N ALA A 124 14.01 9.11 5.17
CA ALA A 124 14.23 7.76 4.64
C ALA A 124 13.24 7.34 3.53
N LEU A 125 12.53 8.29 2.89
CA LEU A 125 11.72 7.94 1.71
C LEU A 125 12.61 7.67 0.49
N PRO A 126 12.47 6.52 -0.17
CA PRO A 126 13.12 6.30 -1.45
C PRO A 126 12.49 7.24 -2.50
N THR A 127 13.24 8.25 -2.94
CA THR A 127 12.92 9.12 -4.09
C THR A 127 13.07 8.41 -5.43
#